data_AF-A0A2D7WLZ7-F1
#
_entry.id   AF-A0A2D7WLZ7-F1
#
_cell.length_a   1.000
_cell.length_b   1.000
_cell.length_c   1.000
_cell.angle_alpha   90.00
_cell.angle_beta   90.00
_cell.angle_gamma   90.00
#
_symmetry.space_group_name_H-M   'P 1'
#
loop_
_entity.id
_entity.type
_entity.pdbx_description
1 polymer ?
#
loop_
_entity_poly.entity_id
_entity_poly.type
_entity_poly.pdbx_seq_one_letter_code
_entity_poly.pdbx_strand_id
1 'polypeptide(L)'
;LLTEIVSEHPLEGRALIQLGQLAWKARNLEYAIIQFKRASKIDEFENSALIEHARLLVSMRKYNDAATLLERALIIKPEKRVEKYLKAINNLALSARKKP
;
A
#
# COMPACT_ATOMS: atom_id res chain seq x y z
N LEU A 1 23.65 -15.80 24.15
CA LEU A 1 22.91 -14.51 24.13
C LEU A 1 22.88 -13.98 22.69
N LEU A 2 22.17 -14.70 21.81
CA LEU A 2 22.09 -14.44 20.35
C LEU A 2 20.63 -14.34 19.88
N THR A 3 19.70 -14.17 20.83
CA THR A 3 18.26 -14.04 20.61
C THR A 3 17.79 -12.58 20.66
N GLU A 4 18.70 -11.63 20.90
CA GLU A 4 18.40 -10.19 21.06
C GLU A 4 18.87 -9.33 19.88
N ILE A 5 19.50 -9.92 18.86
CA ILE A 5 20.20 -9.13 17.83
C ILE A 5 19.32 -8.77 16.63
N VAL A 6 18.18 -9.40 16.35
CA VAL A 6 17.33 -9.02 15.19
C VAL A 6 15.89 -8.68 15.58
N SER A 7 15.77 -7.69 16.45
CA SER A 7 14.79 -6.60 16.32
C SER A 7 15.34 -5.57 15.31
N GLU A 8 15.96 -6.01 14.21
CA GLU A 8 17.04 -5.22 13.60
C GLU A 8 16.56 -4.04 12.75
N HIS A 9 15.33 -4.04 12.22
CA HIS A 9 14.85 -2.91 11.39
C HIS A 9 13.35 -2.52 11.50
N PRO A 10 12.67 -2.54 12.67
CA PRO A 10 11.30 -2.02 12.76
C PRO A 10 11.19 -0.53 12.39
N LEU A 11 12.29 0.23 12.49
CA LEU A 11 12.33 1.62 12.00
C LEU A 11 12.40 1.73 10.47
N GLU A 12 12.93 0.72 9.76
CA GLU A 12 13.13 0.81 8.31
C GLU A 12 11.80 0.76 7.56
N GLY A 13 10.90 -0.16 7.89
CA GLY A 13 9.60 -0.25 7.21
C GLY A 13 8.73 0.98 7.40
N ARG A 14 8.68 1.51 8.63
CA ARG A 14 7.99 2.77 8.91
C ARG A 14 8.61 3.95 8.15
N ALA A 15 9.93 4.07 8.15
CA ALA A 15 10.64 5.13 7.44
C ALA A 15 10.39 5.06 5.93
N LEU A 16 10.39 3.86 5.34
CA LEU A 16 10.08 3.64 3.93
C LEU A 16 8.65 4.09 3.59
N ILE A 17 7.66 3.77 4.43
CA ILE A 17 6.28 4.27 4.24
C ILE A 17 6.24 5.79 4.30
N GLN A 18 6.90 6.41 5.28
CA GLN A 18 6.96 7.87 5.41
C GLN A 18 7.65 8.53 4.21
N LEU A 19 8.76 7.97 3.74
CA LEU A 19 9.45 8.42 2.52
C LEU A 19 8.53 8.31 1.30
N GLY A 20 7.77 7.21 1.18
CA GLY A 20 6.79 7.04 0.12
C GLY A 20 5.70 8.11 0.15
N GLN A 21 5.18 8.43 1.33
CA GLN A 21 4.18 9.48 1.51
C GLN A 21 4.74 10.88 1.20
N LEU A 22 5.96 11.19 1.61
CA LEU A 22 6.63 12.47 1.30
C LEU A 22 6.88 12.60 -0.21
N ALA A 23 7.38 11.54 -0.84
CA ALA A 23 7.60 11.49 -2.28
C ALA A 23 6.30 11.68 -3.06
N TRP A 24 5.22 11.04 -2.62
CA TRP A 24 3.90 11.22 -3.22
C TRP A 24 3.43 12.68 -3.11
N LYS A 25 3.55 13.31 -1.94
CA LYS A 25 3.25 14.74 -1.77
C LYS A 25 4.07 15.63 -2.70
N ALA A 26 5.33 15.27 -2.93
CA ALA A 26 6.24 15.94 -3.87
C ALA A 26 6.01 15.56 -5.35
N ARG A 27 4.94 14.83 -5.68
CA ARG A 27 4.61 14.33 -7.03
C ARG A 27 5.65 13.38 -7.64
N ASN A 28 6.60 12.88 -6.86
CA ASN A 28 7.55 11.85 -7.27
C ASN A 28 6.91 10.45 -7.09
N LEU A 29 5.99 10.11 -8.00
CA LEU A 29 5.14 8.92 -7.88
C LEU A 29 5.93 7.62 -8.00
N GLU A 30 6.93 7.56 -8.87
CA GLU A 30 7.76 6.37 -9.06
C GLU A 30 8.58 6.06 -7.81
N TYR A 31 9.23 7.08 -7.24
CA TYR A 31 9.97 6.90 -5.99
C TYR A 31 9.04 6.49 -4.84
N ALA A 32 7.83 7.06 -4.78
CA ALA A 32 6.83 6.67 -3.78
C ALA A 32 6.46 5.18 -3.88
N ILE A 33 6.20 4.68 -5.10
CA ILE A 33 5.91 3.26 -5.37
C ILE A 33 7.09 2.39 -4.91
N ILE A 34 8.33 2.78 -5.22
CA ILE A 34 9.52 2.03 -4.82
C ILE A 34 9.58 1.89 -3.29
N GLN A 35 9.36 2.98 -2.55
CA GLN A 35 9.44 2.92 -1.08
C GLN A 35 8.32 2.06 -0.48
N PHE A 36 7.08 2.17 -0.98
CA PHE A 36 6.01 1.28 -0.51
C PHE A 36 6.28 -0.19 -0.83
N LYS A 37 6.82 -0.50 -2.02
CA LYS A 37 7.22 -1.88 -2.38
C LYS A 37 8.38 -2.41 -1.53
N ARG A 38 9.31 -1.55 -1.09
CA ARG A 38 10.37 -1.94 -0.17
C ARG A 38 9.79 -2.21 1.22
N ALA A 39 8.95 -1.31 1.73
CA ALA A 39 8.27 -1.49 3.01
C ALA A 39 7.42 -2.77 3.03
N SER A 40 6.78 -3.11 1.90
CA SER A 40 5.94 -4.30 1.82
C SER A 40 6.71 -5.62 1.86
N LYS A 41 8.05 -5.60 1.84
CA LYS A 41 8.90 -6.79 2.01
C LYS A 41 9.25 -7.05 3.48
N ILE A 42 8.83 -6.19 4.39
CA ILE A 42 9.06 -6.33 5.82
C ILE A 42 7.73 -6.76 6.44
N ASP A 43 7.67 -7.97 6.99
CA ASP A 43 6.43 -8.64 7.41
C ASP A 43 5.54 -7.77 8.31
N GLU A 44 6.14 -7.09 9.29
CA GLU A 44 5.43 -6.19 10.22
C GLU A 44 4.73 -5.02 9.48
N PHE A 45 5.30 -4.57 8.36
CA PHE A 45 4.82 -3.42 7.60
C PHE A 45 4.08 -3.77 6.32
N GLU A 46 4.06 -5.04 5.91
CA GLU A 46 3.44 -5.51 4.66
C GLU A 46 2.02 -4.95 4.49
N ASN A 47 1.16 -5.17 5.49
CA ASN A 47 -0.23 -4.73 5.44
C ASN A 47 -0.36 -3.21 5.26
N SER A 48 0.36 -2.42 6.06
CA SER A 48 0.27 -0.96 6.01
C SER A 48 0.86 -0.38 4.72
N ALA A 49 1.97 -0.95 4.23
CA ALA A 49 2.61 -0.55 2.98
C ALA A 49 1.71 -0.84 1.75
N LEU A 50 1.05 -1.99 1.73
CA LEU A 50 0.09 -2.34 0.67
C LEU A 50 -1.09 -1.35 0.61
N ILE A 51 -1.62 -0.94 1.77
CA ILE A 51 -2.72 0.03 1.84
C ILE A 51 -2.28 1.41 1.31
N GLU A 52 -1.11 1.89 1.72
CA GLU A 52 -0.58 3.19 1.25
C GLU A 52 -0.25 3.15 -0.25
N HIS A 53 0.31 2.04 -0.75
CA HIS A 53 0.55 1.85 -2.17
C HIS A 53 -0.76 1.83 -2.96
N ALA A 54 -1.79 1.13 -2.48
CA ALA A 54 -3.11 1.12 -3.12
C ALA A 54 -3.70 2.54 -3.21
N ARG A 55 -3.59 3.35 -2.15
CA ARG A 55 -4.04 4.75 -2.15
C ARG A 55 -3.34 5.58 -3.23
N LEU A 56 -2.02 5.42 -3.38
CA LEU A 56 -1.26 6.05 -4.45
C LEU A 56 -1.77 5.62 -5.83
N LEU A 57 -1.97 4.32 -6.05
CA LEU A 57 -2.48 3.78 -7.33
C LEU A 57 -3.89 4.31 -7.66
N VAL A 58 -4.77 4.46 -6.67
CA VAL A 58 -6.08 5.10 -6.84
C VAL A 58 -5.94 6.54 -7.31
N SER A 59 -4.97 7.30 -6.78
CA SER A 59 -4.71 8.67 -7.25
C SER A 59 -4.23 8.72 -8.70
N MET A 60 -3.60 7.64 -9.16
CA MET A 60 -3.18 7.43 -10.56
C MET A 60 -4.29 6.81 -11.43
N ARG A 61 -5.50 6.63 -10.90
CA ARG A 61 -6.63 5.94 -11.56
C ARG A 61 -6.35 4.47 -11.92
N LYS A 62 -5.32 3.86 -11.32
CA LYS A 62 -4.98 2.43 -11.47
C LYS A 62 -5.81 1.58 -10.50
N TYR A 63 -7.12 1.54 -10.74
CA TYR A 63 -8.07 0.95 -9.79
C TYR A 63 -7.92 -0.57 -9.65
N ASN A 64 -7.64 -1.30 -10.74
CA ASN A 64 -7.46 -2.76 -10.68
C ASN A 64 -6.21 -3.12 -9.87
N ASP A 65 -5.08 -2.48 -10.13
CA ASP A 65 -3.84 -2.70 -9.38
C ASP A 65 -4.03 -2.38 -7.88
N ALA A 66 -4.73 -1.27 -7.57
CA ALA A 66 -5.05 -0.91 -6.19
C ALA A 66 -5.93 -1.97 -5.50
N ALA A 67 -6.91 -2.54 -6.21
CA ALA A 67 -7.79 -3.58 -5.68
C ALA A 67 -6.99 -4.84 -5.28
N THR A 68 -6.08 -5.30 -6.15
CA THR A 68 -5.23 -6.47 -5.87
C THR A 68 -4.39 -6.28 -4.60
N LEU A 69 -3.84 -5.08 -4.37
CA LEU A 69 -3.08 -4.80 -3.15
C LEU A 69 -3.96 -4.82 -1.89
N LEU A 70 -5.19 -4.32 -1.97
CA LEU A 70 -6.12 -4.30 -0.84
C LEU A 70 -6.69 -5.70 -0.54
N GLU A 71 -6.88 -6.54 -1.54
CA GLU A 71 -7.22 -7.96 -1.36
C GLU A 71 -6.11 -8.68 -0.57
N ARG A 72 -4.84 -8.48 -0.96
CA ARG A 72 -3.71 -9.00 -0.19
C ARG A 72 -3.67 -8.44 1.23
N ALA A 73 -3.90 -7.14 1.41
CA ALA A 73 -3.94 -6.53 2.74
C ALA A 73 -5.02 -7.17 3.63
N LEU A 74 -6.21 -7.45 3.09
CA LEU A 74 -7.31 -8.09 3.83
C LEU A 74 -7.01 -9.54 4.21
N ILE A 75 -6.23 -10.27 3.41
CA ILE A 75 -5.75 -11.62 3.77
C ILE A 75 -4.82 -11.56 4.99
N ILE A 76 -3.90 -10.59 5.03
CA ILE A 76 -2.96 -10.42 6.15
C ILE A 76 -3.71 -9.99 7.41
N LYS A 77 -4.60 -9.01 7.27
CA LYS A 77 -5.37 -8.46 8.37
C LYS A 77 -6.77 -8.07 7.90
N PRO A 78 -7.81 -8.85 8.26
CA PRO A 78 -9.18 -8.47 7.99
C PRO A 78 -9.55 -7.16 8.70
N GLU A 79 -9.92 -6.14 7.92
CA GLU A 79 -10.30 -4.83 8.45
C GLU A 79 -11.47 -4.25 7.67
N LYS A 80 -12.58 -3.97 8.36
CA LYS A 80 -13.83 -3.45 7.77
C LYS A 80 -13.64 -2.16 6.96
N ARG A 81 -12.71 -1.29 7.39
CA ARG A 81 -12.40 -0.03 6.67
C ARG A 81 -11.73 -0.31 5.32
N VAL A 82 -10.80 -1.26 5.28
CA VAL A 82 -10.10 -1.68 4.07
C VAL A 82 -11.08 -2.38 3.11
N GLU A 83 -11.98 -3.22 3.63
CA GLU A 83 -13.04 -3.86 2.83
C GLU A 83 -13.97 -2.85 2.17
N LYS A 84 -14.42 -1.83 2.93
CA LYS A 84 -15.23 -0.74 2.39
C LYS A 84 -14.48 0.05 1.32
N TYR A 85 -13.18 0.27 1.51
CA TYR A 85 -12.34 0.97 0.55
C TYR A 85 -12.17 0.17 -0.75
N LEU A 86 -11.91 -1.14 -0.66
CA LEU A 86 -11.85 -2.05 -1.81
C LEU A 86 -13.16 -2.04 -2.61
N LYS A 87 -14.31 -2.11 -1.93
CA LYS A 87 -15.63 -2.01 -2.57
C LYS A 87 -15.79 -0.70 -3.36
N ALA A 88 -15.38 0.43 -2.79
CA ALA A 88 -15.43 1.71 -3.47
C ALA A 88 -14.53 1.76 -4.71
N ILE A 89 -13.32 1.21 -4.64
CA ILE A 89 -12.38 1.15 -5.77
C ILE A 89 -12.90 0.25 -6.89
N ASN A 90 -13.49 -0.90 -6.56
CA ASN A 90 -14.10 -1.79 -7.55
C ASN A 90 -15.25 -1.11 -8.31
N ASN A 91 -16.07 -0.31 -7.62
CA ASN A 91 -17.10 0.50 -8.27
C ASN A 91 -16.51 1.56 -9.22
N LEU A 92 -15.39 2.20 -8.85
CA LEU A 92 -14.67 3.11 -9.73
C LEU A 92 -14.11 2.39 -10.96
N ALA A 93 -13.52 1.20 -10.80
CA ALA A 93 -13.01 0.39 -11.89
C ALA A 93 -14.11 -0.04 -12.88
N LEU A 94 -15.28 -0.41 -12.37
CA LEU A 94 -16.46 -0.72 -13.20
C LEU A 94 -16.95 0.52 -13.96
N SER A 95 -16.99 1.68 -13.32
CA SER A 95 -17.46 2.91 -13.94
C SER A 95 -16.49 3.44 -15.00
N ALA A 96 -15.18 3.31 -14.78
CA ALA A 96 -14.15 3.71 -15.74
C ALA A 96 -14.22 2.90 -17.04
N ARG A 97 -14.57 1.62 -16.97
CA ARG A 97 -14.75 0.74 -18.14
C ARG A 97 -15.99 1.06 -18.98
N LYS A 98 -16.99 1.73 -18.41
CA LYS A 98 -18.25 2.06 -19.08
C LYS A 98 -18.23 3.39 -19.83
N LYS A 99 -17.17 4.19 -19.71
CA LYS A 99 -17.03 5.44 -20.47
C LYS A 99 -16.48 5.11 -21.87
N PRO A 100 -17.23 5.38 -22.95
CA PRO A 100 -16.76 5.22 -24.32
C PRO A 100 -15.65 6.21 -24.67
#